data_AF-A0A4Y9RZF2-F1
#
_entry.id   AF-A0A4Y9RZF2-F1
#
_cell.length_a   1.000
_cell.length_b   1.000
_cell.length_c   1.000
_cell.angle_alpha   90.00
_cell.angle_beta   90.00
_cell.angle_gamma   90.00
#
_symmetry.space_group_name_H-M   'P 1'
#
loop_
_entity.id
_entity.type
_entity.pdbx_description
1 polymer ?
#
loop_
_entity_poly.entity_id
_entity_poly.type
_entity_poly.pdbx_seq_one_letter_code
_entity_poly.pdbx_strand_id
1 'polypeptide(L)'
;MTPRHRYRGVGARKVKAPIVPSETHVKQWRKLVAKARAVADAPLSDAVGFVQAAEKAGSCVAPVGHRGESSPFMKLVRLGKRFLLLTGVQRQEEAEQIGEWAEAISQALDTLGQPAAHPYAGD
;
A
#
# COMPACT_ATOMS: atom_id res chain seq x y z
N MET A 1 -36.83 37.43 10.36
CA MET A 1 -36.42 36.05 10.71
C MET A 1 -36.48 35.20 9.45
N THR A 2 -35.34 34.97 8.81
CA THR A 2 -35.23 34.22 7.54
C THR A 2 -34.99 32.74 7.84
N PRO A 3 -35.69 31.79 7.18
CA PRO A 3 -35.51 30.38 7.45
C PRO A 3 -34.18 29.88 6.88
N ARG A 4 -33.39 29.22 7.75
CA ARG A 4 -32.13 28.57 7.39
C ARG A 4 -32.40 27.38 6.47
N HIS A 5 -32.02 27.51 5.21
CA HIS A 5 -31.99 26.42 4.25
C HIS A 5 -30.91 25.41 4.69
N ARG A 6 -31.32 24.27 5.25
CA ARG A 6 -30.40 23.15 5.53
C ARG A 6 -30.00 22.52 4.20
N TYR A 7 -28.74 22.69 3.79
CA TYR A 7 -28.17 21.95 2.68
C TYR A 7 -28.07 20.48 3.09
N ARG A 8 -28.91 19.65 2.49
CA ARG A 8 -28.98 18.20 2.69
C ARG A 8 -27.70 17.62 2.11
N GLY A 9 -26.75 17.24 2.98
CA GLY A 9 -25.51 16.59 2.59
C GLY A 9 -25.83 15.38 1.71
N VAL A 10 -25.44 15.47 0.43
CA VAL A 10 -25.52 14.37 -0.52
C VAL A 10 -24.57 13.31 0.02
N GLY A 11 -25.13 12.25 0.59
CA GLY A 11 -24.37 11.10 1.08
C GLY A 11 -23.45 10.64 -0.03
N ALA A 12 -22.15 10.69 0.22
CA ALA A 12 -21.15 10.13 -0.67
C ALA A 12 -21.56 8.68 -0.97
N ARG A 13 -21.98 8.43 -2.22
CA ARG A 13 -22.32 7.08 -2.67
C ARG A 13 -21.11 6.23 -2.33
N LYS A 14 -21.30 5.19 -1.50
CA LYS A 14 -20.29 4.15 -1.24
C LYS A 14 -20.00 3.48 -2.58
N VAL A 15 -19.07 4.04 -3.35
CA VAL A 15 -18.49 3.36 -4.51
C VAL A 15 -17.86 2.12 -3.92
N LYS A 16 -18.45 0.94 -4.19
CA LYS A 16 -17.83 -0.34 -3.84
C LYS A 16 -16.42 -0.29 -4.42
N ALA A 17 -15.41 -0.34 -3.55
CA ALA A 17 -14.02 -0.33 -3.99
C ALA A 17 -13.86 -1.39 -5.09
N PRO A 18 -13.26 -1.05 -6.24
CA PRO A 18 -13.16 -1.98 -7.35
C PRO A 18 -12.56 -3.30 -6.87
N ILE A 19 -13.14 -4.41 -7.32
CA ILE A 19 -12.73 -5.75 -6.91
C ILE A 19 -11.27 -6.00 -7.31
N VAL A 20 -10.80 -5.34 -8.38
CA VAL A 20 -9.45 -5.45 -8.92
C VAL A 20 -8.74 -4.09 -8.85
N PRO A 21 -7.48 -4.00 -8.39
CA PRO A 21 -6.71 -2.77 -8.47
C PRO A 21 -6.51 -2.33 -9.93
N SER A 22 -6.66 -1.03 -10.22
CA SER A 22 -6.33 -0.48 -11.54
C SER A 22 -4.82 -0.47 -11.78
N GLU A 23 -4.39 -0.30 -13.03
CA GLU A 23 -2.96 -0.15 -13.37
C GLU A 23 -2.30 1.00 -12.59
N THR A 24 -3.02 2.11 -12.41
CA THR A 24 -2.54 3.25 -11.62
C THR A 24 -2.30 2.84 -10.17
N HIS A 25 -3.19 2.04 -9.55
CA HIS A 25 -2.97 1.52 -8.21
C HIS A 25 -1.74 0.62 -8.14
N VAL A 26 -1.61 -0.32 -9.09
CA VAL A 26 -0.44 -1.23 -9.17
C VAL A 26 0.85 -0.43 -9.31
N LYS A 27 0.87 0.62 -10.14
CA LYS A 27 2.02 1.51 -10.31
C LYS A 27 2.42 2.22 -9.02
N GLN A 28 1.45 2.69 -8.22
CA GLN A 28 1.75 3.30 -6.92
C GLN A 28 2.29 2.28 -5.93
N TRP A 29 1.75 1.05 -5.89
CA TRP A 29 2.28 -0.01 -5.05
C TRP A 29 3.71 -0.39 -5.44
N ARG A 30 4.01 -0.53 -6.74
CA ARG A 30 5.39 -0.77 -7.21
C ARG A 30 6.34 0.37 -6.85
N LYS A 31 5.87 1.62 -6.90
CA LYS A 31 6.65 2.77 -6.46
C LYS A 31 6.95 2.73 -4.96
N LEU A 32 5.97 2.33 -4.13
CA LEU A 32 6.18 2.12 -2.70
C LEU A 32 7.23 1.03 -2.45
N VAL A 33 7.13 -0.12 -3.12
CA VAL A 33 8.10 -1.23 -3.00
C VAL A 33 9.52 -0.76 -3.34
N ALA A 34 9.70 -0.04 -4.45
CA ALA A 34 11.01 0.46 -4.85
C ALA A 34 11.62 1.40 -3.80
N LYS A 35 10.81 2.27 -3.19
CA LYS A 35 11.26 3.19 -2.13
C LYS A 35 11.49 2.48 -0.80
N ALA A 36 10.68 1.49 -0.48
CA ALA A 36 10.86 0.64 0.70
C ALA A 36 12.18 -0.13 0.64
N ARG A 37 12.51 -0.73 -0.51
CA ARG A 37 13.81 -1.42 -0.71
C ARG A 37 14.99 -0.47 -0.51
N ALA A 38 14.95 0.72 -1.12
CA ALA A 38 16.01 1.71 -0.92
C ALA A 38 16.19 2.13 0.56
N VAL A 39 15.09 2.19 1.32
CA VAL A 39 15.15 2.46 2.77
C VAL A 39 15.66 1.25 3.56
N ALA A 40 15.29 0.03 3.18
CA ALA A 40 15.82 -1.19 3.81
C ALA A 40 17.34 -1.31 3.61
N ASP A 41 17.85 -0.95 2.42
CA ASP A 41 19.28 -0.98 2.11
C ASP A 41 20.06 0.14 2.84
N ALA A 42 19.41 1.29 3.09
CA ALA A 42 20.02 2.45 3.71
C ALA A 42 19.07 3.14 4.73
N PRO A 43 18.81 2.53 5.90
CA PRO A 43 17.76 2.99 6.83
C PRO A 43 18.00 4.37 7.45
N LEU A 44 19.24 4.85 7.40
CA LEU A 44 19.64 6.17 7.92
C LEU A 44 19.64 7.27 6.84
N SER A 45 19.32 6.94 5.58
CA SER A 45 19.27 7.93 4.49
C SER A 45 18.01 8.80 4.54
N ASP A 46 17.92 9.75 3.61
CA ASP A 46 16.67 10.49 3.37
C ASP A 46 15.54 9.53 2.98
N ALA A 47 14.41 9.63 3.68
CA ALA A 47 13.23 8.79 3.52
C ALA A 47 11.99 9.58 3.08
N VAL A 48 12.12 10.87 2.72
CA VAL A 48 10.97 11.68 2.25
C VAL A 48 10.24 11.01 1.09
N GLY A 49 10.98 10.44 0.13
CA GLY A 49 10.40 9.73 -1.01
C GLY A 49 9.62 8.46 -0.62
N PHE A 50 9.99 7.80 0.48
CA PHE A 50 9.28 6.64 1.02
C PHE A 50 7.95 7.05 1.68
N VAL A 51 7.95 8.11 2.49
CA VAL A 51 6.73 8.65 3.12
C VAL A 51 5.71 9.06 2.05
N GLN A 52 6.13 9.84 1.06
CA GLN A 52 5.25 10.28 -0.03
C GLN A 52 4.68 9.11 -0.83
N ALA A 53 5.47 8.05 -1.04
CA ALA A 53 4.99 6.85 -1.71
C ALA A 53 3.96 6.10 -0.85
N ALA A 54 4.17 6.03 0.47
CA ALA A 54 3.25 5.38 1.41
C ALA A 54 1.91 6.14 1.51
N GLU A 55 1.93 7.47 1.48
CA GLU A 55 0.72 8.29 1.44
C GLU A 55 -0.12 8.02 0.18
N LYS A 56 0.54 8.00 -0.99
CA LYS A 56 -0.12 7.74 -2.28
C LYS A 56 -0.62 6.30 -2.40
N ALA A 57 0.16 5.32 -1.95
CA ALA A 57 -0.25 3.92 -1.95
C ALA A 57 -1.39 3.67 -0.96
N GLY A 58 -1.43 4.38 0.17
CA GLY A 58 -2.49 4.24 1.18
C GLY A 58 -3.89 4.66 0.72
N SER A 59 -4.03 5.35 -0.41
CA SER A 59 -5.32 5.63 -1.06
C SER A 59 -5.64 4.69 -2.23
N CYS A 60 -4.71 3.79 -2.57
CA CYS A 60 -4.88 2.83 -3.66
C CYS A 60 -5.60 1.56 -3.18
N VAL A 61 -6.29 0.91 -4.10
CA VAL A 61 -6.88 -0.41 -3.83
C VAL A 61 -5.77 -1.46 -3.78
N ALA A 62 -5.70 -2.23 -2.69
CA ALA A 62 -4.82 -3.38 -2.59
C ALA A 62 -5.43 -4.64 -3.27
N PRO A 63 -4.60 -5.60 -3.72
CA PRO A 63 -5.05 -6.90 -4.22
C PRO A 63 -6.04 -7.60 -3.29
N VAL A 64 -6.92 -8.43 -3.86
CA VAL A 64 -7.81 -9.29 -3.08
C VAL A 64 -6.98 -10.20 -2.16
N GLY A 65 -7.40 -10.39 -0.91
CA GLY A 65 -6.63 -11.11 0.12
C GLY A 65 -5.65 -10.22 0.91
N HIS A 66 -5.25 -9.06 0.38
CA HIS A 66 -4.28 -8.15 1.03
C HIS A 66 -4.90 -6.84 1.52
N ARG A 67 -6.23 -6.83 1.76
CA ARG A 67 -6.97 -5.63 2.22
C ARG A 67 -7.07 -5.52 3.74
N GLY A 68 -6.65 -6.57 4.46
CA GLY A 68 -6.66 -6.57 5.92
C GLY A 68 -5.50 -5.76 6.52
N GLU A 69 -5.71 -5.27 7.75
CA GLU A 69 -4.73 -4.48 8.51
C GLU A 69 -3.43 -5.24 8.80
N SER A 70 -3.48 -6.58 8.83
CA SER A 70 -2.32 -7.45 9.04
C SER A 70 -1.51 -7.72 7.76
N SER A 71 -2.01 -7.28 6.59
CA SER A 71 -1.33 -7.51 5.32
C SER A 71 -0.01 -6.74 5.22
N PRO A 72 0.99 -7.26 4.47
CA PRO A 72 2.22 -6.52 4.19
C PRO A 72 1.98 -5.14 3.58
N PHE A 73 0.95 -5.01 2.73
CA PHE A 73 0.52 -3.75 2.11
C PHE A 73 0.19 -2.69 3.18
N MET A 74 -0.70 -3.03 4.12
CA MET A 74 -1.17 -2.08 5.13
C MET A 74 -0.10 -1.82 6.20
N LYS A 75 0.68 -2.84 6.58
CA LYS A 75 1.82 -2.69 7.50
C LYS A 75 2.85 -1.71 6.94
N LEU A 76 3.26 -1.89 5.68
CA LEU A 76 4.25 -1.04 5.03
C LEU A 76 3.76 0.40 4.85
N VAL A 77 2.48 0.59 4.48
CA VAL A 77 1.87 1.94 4.41
C VAL A 77 1.87 2.62 5.79
N ARG A 78 1.45 1.90 6.84
CA ARG A 78 1.37 2.46 8.20
C ARG A 78 2.75 2.85 8.71
N LEU A 79 3.75 1.99 8.52
CA LEU A 79 5.12 2.28 8.88
C LEU A 79 5.68 3.45 8.05
N GLY A 80 5.50 3.43 6.74
CA GLY A 80 5.99 4.46 5.84
C GLY A 80 5.46 5.86 6.17
N LYS A 81 4.17 5.98 6.53
CA LYS A 81 3.57 7.26 6.96
C LYS A 81 4.17 7.85 8.23
N ARG A 82 4.73 7.02 9.12
CA ARG A 82 5.34 7.45 10.38
C ARG A 82 6.87 7.35 10.40
N PHE A 83 7.49 6.91 9.30
CA PHE A 83 8.91 6.52 9.31
C PHE A 83 9.85 7.66 9.70
N LEU A 84 9.55 8.90 9.30
CA LEU A 84 10.35 10.07 9.69
C LEU A 84 10.29 10.39 11.18
N LEU A 85 9.29 9.89 11.90
CA LEU A 85 9.16 10.06 13.36
C LEU A 85 9.99 9.03 14.15
N LEU A 86 10.53 8.01 13.47
CA LEU A 86 11.36 6.99 14.10
C LEU A 86 12.79 7.51 14.34
N THR A 87 13.38 7.10 15.46
CA THR A 87 14.80 7.31 15.75
C THR A 87 15.68 6.50 14.81
N GLY A 88 16.97 6.84 14.71
CA GLY A 88 17.91 6.08 13.88
C GLY A 88 17.95 4.59 14.22
N VAL A 89 17.94 4.25 15.52
CA VAL A 89 17.90 2.86 16.00
C VAL A 89 16.63 2.15 15.55
N GLN A 90 15.46 2.76 15.75
CA GLN A 90 14.18 2.20 15.31
C GLN A 90 14.12 1.98 13.79
N ARG A 91 14.72 2.89 13.00
CA ARG A 91 14.78 2.72 11.53
C ARG A 91 15.62 1.52 11.13
N GLN A 92 16.71 1.26 11.84
CA GLN A 92 17.57 0.10 11.60
C GLN A 92 16.88 -1.20 12.00
N GLU A 93 16.19 -1.21 13.14
CA GLU A 93 15.40 -2.37 13.62
C GLU A 93 14.29 -2.76 12.62
N GLU A 94 13.66 -1.78 11.98
CA GLU A 94 12.58 -2.01 11.02
C GLU A 94 13.09 -2.36 9.61
N ALA A 95 14.39 -2.20 9.32
CA ALA A 95 14.93 -2.28 7.96
C ALA A 95 14.72 -3.66 7.31
N GLU A 96 15.00 -4.73 8.06
CA GLU A 96 14.81 -6.11 7.60
C GLU A 96 13.33 -6.38 7.27
N GLN A 97 12.44 -6.02 8.19
CA GLN A 97 11.01 -6.23 8.05
C GLN A 97 10.41 -5.40 6.88
N ILE A 98 10.92 -4.19 6.63
CA ILE A 98 10.56 -3.39 5.46
C ILE A 98 10.93 -4.13 4.16
N GLY A 99 12.13 -4.72 4.12
CA GLY A 99 12.60 -5.52 2.98
C GLY A 99 11.70 -6.73 2.72
N GLU A 100 11.38 -7.50 3.77
CA GLU A 100 10.48 -8.65 3.70
C GLU A 100 9.09 -8.28 3.17
N TRP A 101 8.49 -7.20 3.70
CA TRP A 101 7.18 -6.76 3.23
C TRP A 101 7.23 -6.24 1.80
N ALA A 102 8.28 -5.51 1.43
CA ALA A 102 8.45 -5.03 0.06
C ALA A 102 8.56 -6.20 -0.93
N GLU A 103 9.28 -7.25 -0.57
CA GLU A 103 9.39 -8.47 -1.37
C GLU A 103 8.05 -9.20 -1.50
N ALA A 104 7.36 -9.44 -0.38
CA ALA A 104 6.05 -10.08 -0.38
C ALA A 104 5.01 -9.31 -1.22
N ILE A 105 5.06 -7.96 -1.18
CA ILE A 105 4.22 -7.11 -2.03
C ILE A 105 4.61 -7.27 -3.49
N SER A 106 5.90 -7.24 -3.83
CA SER A 106 6.37 -7.42 -5.22
C SER A 106 5.84 -8.72 -5.82
N GLN A 107 6.04 -9.83 -5.11
CA GLN A 107 5.56 -11.15 -5.53
C GLN A 107 4.04 -11.18 -5.72
N ALA A 108 3.29 -10.63 -4.75
CA ALA A 108 1.84 -10.54 -4.85
C ALA A 108 1.40 -9.71 -6.08
N LEU A 109 2.09 -8.61 -6.40
CA LEU A 109 1.79 -7.80 -7.57
C LEU A 109 2.14 -8.50 -8.89
N ASP A 110 3.20 -9.31 -8.92
CA ASP A 110 3.61 -10.03 -10.14
C ASP A 110 2.68 -11.21 -10.46
N THR A 111 2.02 -11.77 -9.45
CA THR A 111 0.95 -12.78 -9.64
C THR A 111 -0.40 -12.19 -10.06
N LEU A 112 -0.58 -10.86 -10.03
CA LEU A 112 -1.84 -10.23 -10.45
C LEU A 112 -2.09 -10.47 -11.95
N GLY A 113 -3.13 -11.23 -12.25
CA GLY A 113 -3.54 -11.52 -13.63
C GLY A 113 -2.95 -12.80 -14.21
N GLN A 114 -2.14 -13.54 -13.44
CA GLN A 114 -1.88 -14.94 -13.79
C GLN A 114 -3.16 -15.74 -13.59
N PRO A 115 -3.62 -16.52 -14.59
CA PRO A 115 -4.74 -17.43 -14.38
C PRO A 115 -4.36 -18.36 -13.22
N ALA A 116 -5.29 -18.55 -12.27
CA ALA A 116 -5.10 -19.57 -11.24
C ALA A 116 -4.75 -20.88 -11.96
N ALA A 117 -3.61 -21.49 -11.62
CA ALA A 117 -3.19 -22.74 -12.22
C ALA A 117 -4.36 -23.73 -12.11
N HIS A 118 -5.03 -24.02 -13.22
CA HIS A 118 -6.20 -24.87 -13.23
C HIS A 118 -5.75 -26.28 -12.83
N PRO A 119 -6.25 -26.86 -11.73
CA PRO A 119 -5.81 -28.19 -11.28
C PRO A 119 -6.25 -29.33 -12.21
N TYR A 120 -6.91 -29.04 -13.34
CA TYR A 120 -7.46 -30.00 -14.28
C TYR A 120 -6.98 -29.80 -15.73
N ALA A 121 -5.90 -29.06 -15.96
CA ALA A 121 -5.24 -29.03 -17.28
C ALA A 121 -4.28 -30.22 -17.40
N GLY A 122 -4.82 -31.43 -17.52
CA GLY A 122 -4.09 -32.65 -17.90
C GLY A 122 -4.76 -33.25 -19.14
N ASP A 123 -3.92 -33.60 -20.13
CA ASP A 123 -4.17 -34.20 -21.46
C ASP A 123 -5.53 -34.86 -21.74
#